data_AF-A0A1Q6WAT2-F1
#
_entry.id   AF-A0A1Q6WAT2-F1
#
_cell.length_a   1.000
_cell.length_b   1.000
_cell.length_c   1.000
_cell.angle_alpha   90.00
_cell.angle_beta   90.00
_cell.angle_gamma   90.00
#
_symmetry.space_group_name_H-M   'P 1'
#
loop_
_entity.id
_entity.type
_entity.pdbx_description
1 polymer ?
#
loop_
_entity_poly.entity_id
_entity_poly.type
_entity_poly.pdbx_seq_one_letter_code
_entity_poly.pdbx_strand_id
1 'polypeptide(L)'
;MMVLGRGFGIPIRVDRSWFISFALVASSLALVYFPRALPAAPPVVHWAWGVGSALLLFVSLVAHELAHALTAQRYGIRVESITLHLLGGVSQMVEEPSTPRAELLIAAAGPVMSFALAGMAFGGRAVAGGPVSVLVLFGYVGAANLVIAVFNLLPGYPLDGGRLVRASLWAWRGSFDWATRVASMIGRVTGLMLAGFGAANAAAGGELISGLWLVMVGIFVHQSARAAGRLAEIRERPAPVEVEQIEEHVA
;
A
#
# COMPACT_ATOMS: atom_id res chain seq x y z
N MET A 1 13.04 -4.74 -14.65
CA MET A 1 13.30 -4.69 -13.20
C MET A 1 14.80 -4.64 -12.94
N MET A 2 15.23 -3.81 -11.99
CA MET A 2 16.62 -3.69 -11.53
C MET A 2 16.71 -4.09 -10.05
N VAL A 3 17.78 -4.76 -9.64
CA VAL A 3 18.01 -5.10 -8.22
C VAL A 3 18.79 -3.97 -7.58
N LEU A 4 18.24 -3.39 -6.51
CA LEU A 4 18.93 -2.34 -5.72
C LEU A 4 19.84 -2.95 -4.65
N GLY A 5 19.44 -4.07 -4.06
CA GLY A 5 20.17 -4.68 -2.95
C GLY A 5 19.37 -5.78 -2.26
N ARG A 6 19.77 -6.11 -1.03
CA ARG A 6 19.07 -7.08 -0.17
C ARG A 6 18.83 -6.49 1.22
N GLY A 7 17.61 -6.63 1.73
CA GLY A 7 17.28 -6.33 3.13
C GLY A 7 16.90 -7.63 3.84
N PHE A 8 17.62 -8.00 4.91
CA PHE A 8 17.39 -9.25 5.67
C PHE A 8 17.27 -10.50 4.78
N GLY A 9 18.10 -10.59 3.75
CA GLY A 9 18.10 -11.70 2.79
C GLY A 9 17.04 -11.59 1.68
N ILE A 10 16.13 -10.62 1.72
CA ILE A 10 15.08 -10.40 0.72
C ILE A 10 15.61 -9.43 -0.36
N PRO A 11 15.61 -9.82 -1.65
CA PRO A 11 15.96 -8.91 -2.75
C PRO A 11 15.01 -7.72 -2.85
N ILE A 12 15.56 -6.51 -2.88
CA ILE A 12 14.82 -5.28 -3.13
C ILE A 12 15.03 -4.89 -4.60
N ARG A 13 13.92 -4.79 -5.33
CA ARG A 13 13.87 -4.53 -6.77
C ARG A 13 13.13 -3.23 -7.05
N VAL A 14 13.49 -2.61 -8.17
CA VAL A 14 12.82 -1.42 -8.70
C VAL A 14 12.39 -1.69 -10.13
N ASP A 15 11.13 -1.41 -10.41
CA ASP A 15 10.62 -1.34 -11.77
C ASP A 15 10.91 0.03 -12.41
N ARG A 16 10.99 0.09 -13.75
CA ARG A 16 11.24 1.35 -14.47
C ARG A 16 10.17 2.41 -14.17
N SER A 17 8.93 1.98 -13.93
CA SER A 17 7.82 2.86 -13.58
C SER A 17 8.02 3.60 -12.26
N TRP A 18 8.87 3.10 -11.35
CA TRP A 18 9.20 3.77 -10.10
C TRP A 18 9.82 5.15 -10.30
N PHE A 19 10.67 5.33 -11.32
CA PHE A 19 11.31 6.61 -11.59
C PHE A 19 10.30 7.70 -11.95
N ILE A 20 9.16 7.32 -12.53
CA ILE A 20 8.05 8.25 -12.82
C ILE A 20 7.45 8.76 -11.52
N SER A 21 7.10 7.86 -10.59
CA SER A 21 6.58 8.25 -9.27
C SER A 21 7.59 9.03 -8.44
N PHE A 22 8.86 8.63 -8.50
CA PHE A 22 9.92 9.36 -7.84
C PHE A 22 10.04 10.79 -8.36
N ALA A 23 10.08 10.96 -9.69
CA ALA A 23 10.15 12.29 -10.31
C ALA A 23 8.89 13.13 -10.00
N LEU A 24 7.69 12.52 -10.03
CA LEU A 24 6.44 13.19 -9.70
C LEU A 24 6.43 13.67 -8.24
N VAL A 25 6.78 12.79 -7.30
CA VAL A 25 6.83 13.15 -5.87
C VAL A 25 7.92 14.20 -5.64
N ALA A 26 9.14 13.98 -6.10
CA ALA A 26 10.25 14.92 -5.89
C ALA A 26 9.94 16.31 -6.49
N SER A 27 9.39 16.37 -7.71
CA SER A 27 8.99 17.63 -8.34
C SER A 27 7.80 18.28 -7.62
N SER A 28 6.78 17.52 -7.20
CA SER A 28 5.68 18.08 -6.40
C SER A 28 6.19 18.70 -5.10
N LEU A 29 7.15 18.07 -4.43
CA LEU A 29 7.71 18.62 -3.20
C LEU A 29 8.57 19.85 -3.47
N ALA A 30 9.40 19.81 -4.51
CA ALA A 30 10.29 20.91 -4.87
C ALA A 30 9.55 22.14 -5.43
N LEU A 31 8.45 21.95 -6.16
CA LEU A 31 7.73 23.02 -6.86
C LEU A 31 6.50 23.52 -6.10
N VAL A 32 5.93 22.70 -5.20
CA VAL A 32 4.66 23.01 -4.52
C VAL A 32 4.86 23.09 -3.00
N TYR A 33 5.38 22.04 -2.37
CA TYR A 33 5.42 21.95 -0.90
C TYR A 33 6.52 22.83 -0.26
N PHE A 34 7.78 22.64 -0.64
CA PHE A 34 8.92 23.37 -0.05
C PHE A 34 8.93 24.87 -0.34
N PRO A 35 8.51 25.36 -1.53
CA PRO A 35 8.35 26.79 -1.75
C PRO A 35 7.32 27.44 -0.82
N ARG A 36 6.24 26.72 -0.46
CA ARG A 36 5.25 27.20 0.52
C ARG A 36 5.78 27.13 1.95
N ALA A 37 6.50 26.07 2.28
CA ALA A 37 7.00 25.84 3.64
C ALA A 37 8.26 26.67 3.97
N LEU A 38 9.09 26.99 2.98
CA LEU A 38 10.36 27.72 3.09
C LEU A 38 10.45 28.81 2.00
N PRO A 39 9.59 29.84 2.03
CA PRO A 39 9.47 30.82 0.93
C PRO A 39 10.73 31.65 0.69
N ALA A 40 11.54 31.87 1.73
CA ALA A 40 12.81 32.62 1.63
C ALA A 40 13.98 31.78 1.09
N ALA A 41 13.84 30.46 0.97
CA ALA A 41 14.91 29.60 0.49
C ALA A 41 15.01 29.63 -1.05
N PRO A 42 16.22 29.55 -1.62
CA PRO A 42 16.38 29.53 -3.07
C PRO A 42 15.91 28.19 -3.68
N PRO A 43 15.56 28.14 -4.98
CA PRO A 43 15.03 26.94 -5.63
C PRO A 43 15.89 25.68 -5.47
N VAL A 44 17.22 25.82 -5.44
CA VAL A 44 18.14 24.70 -5.24
C VAL A 44 17.92 24.00 -3.90
N VAL A 45 17.55 24.74 -2.85
CA VAL A 45 17.24 24.19 -1.52
C VAL A 45 15.91 23.47 -1.54
N HIS A 46 14.90 23.99 -2.25
CA HIS A 46 13.61 23.30 -2.43
C HIS A 46 13.78 21.97 -3.16
N TRP A 47 14.60 21.93 -4.22
CA TRP A 47 14.92 20.69 -4.93
C TRP A 47 15.70 19.70 -4.07
N ALA A 48 16.72 20.16 -3.33
CA ALA A 48 17.48 19.30 -2.45
C ALA A 48 16.58 18.63 -1.39
N TRP A 49 15.73 19.41 -0.72
CA TRP A 49 14.77 18.86 0.25
C TRP A 49 13.65 18.04 -0.40
N GLY A 50 13.17 18.42 -1.58
CA GLY A 50 12.17 17.66 -2.32
C GLY A 50 12.66 16.26 -2.70
N VAL A 51 13.85 16.17 -3.28
CA VAL A 51 14.51 14.89 -3.63
C VAL A 51 14.80 14.08 -2.36
N GLY A 52 15.37 14.70 -1.32
CA GLY A 52 15.65 14.03 -0.05
C GLY A 52 14.39 13.47 0.62
N SER A 53 13.32 14.25 0.63
CA SER A 53 12.02 13.84 1.20
C SER A 53 11.37 12.72 0.40
N ALA A 54 11.44 12.79 -0.94
CA ALA A 54 10.96 11.71 -1.80
C ALA A 54 11.73 10.40 -1.57
N LEU A 55 13.06 10.47 -1.45
CA LEU A 55 13.88 9.30 -1.10
C LEU A 55 13.48 8.70 0.25
N LEU A 56 13.34 9.54 1.29
CA LEU A 56 12.89 9.09 2.61
C LEU A 56 11.49 8.49 2.61
N LEU A 57 10.60 9.01 1.76
CA LEU A 57 9.27 8.42 1.55
C LEU A 57 9.42 6.99 1.00
N PHE A 58 10.19 6.79 -0.06
CA PHE A 58 10.37 5.44 -0.62
C PHE A 58 11.10 4.48 0.32
N VAL A 59 12.08 4.98 1.08
CA VAL A 59 12.71 4.19 2.16
C VAL A 59 11.65 3.78 3.20
N SER A 60 10.73 4.68 3.56
CA SER A 60 9.61 4.35 4.46
C SER A 60 8.67 3.31 3.85
N LEU A 61 8.35 3.38 2.56
CA LEU A 61 7.57 2.34 1.87
C LEU A 61 8.30 0.99 1.87
N VAL A 62 9.62 0.98 1.65
CA VAL A 62 10.41 -0.26 1.74
C VAL A 62 10.37 -0.81 3.16
N ALA A 63 10.51 0.03 4.19
CA ALA A 63 10.42 -0.39 5.58
C ALA A 63 9.04 -0.99 5.92
N HIS A 64 7.97 -0.39 5.40
CA HIS A 64 6.60 -0.90 5.50
C HIS A 64 6.47 -2.30 4.89
N GLU A 65 6.88 -2.49 3.62
CA GLU A 65 6.86 -3.79 2.95
C GLU A 65 7.75 -4.82 3.64
N LEU A 66 8.91 -4.37 4.14
CA LEU A 66 9.84 -5.22 4.86
C LEU A 66 9.24 -5.70 6.19
N ALA A 67 8.42 -4.90 6.87
CA ALA A 67 7.73 -5.32 8.09
C ALA A 67 6.74 -6.46 7.80
N HIS A 68 5.98 -6.38 6.71
CA HIS A 68 5.15 -7.50 6.24
C HIS A 68 5.99 -8.74 5.97
N ALA A 69 7.06 -8.58 5.18
CA ALA A 69 7.90 -9.68 4.74
C ALA A 69 8.60 -10.40 5.89
N LEU A 70 9.16 -9.65 6.84
CA LEU A 70 9.80 -10.20 8.04
C LEU A 70 8.79 -10.94 8.93
N THR A 71 7.57 -10.41 9.04
CA THR A 71 6.50 -11.08 9.79
C THR A 71 6.08 -12.37 9.10
N ALA A 72 5.95 -12.36 7.77
CA ALA A 72 5.63 -13.55 6.97
C ALA A 72 6.70 -14.64 7.11
N GLN A 73 7.99 -14.28 7.09
CA GLN A 73 9.09 -15.23 7.30
C GLN A 73 9.04 -15.92 8.68
N ARG A 74 8.58 -15.23 9.72
CA ARG A 74 8.38 -15.85 11.06
C ARG A 74 7.27 -16.91 11.07
N TYR A 75 6.36 -16.86 10.11
CA TYR A 75 5.33 -17.87 9.89
C TYR A 75 5.74 -18.93 8.84
N GLY A 76 7.02 -18.95 8.43
CA GLY A 76 7.54 -19.91 7.45
C GLY A 76 7.18 -19.58 6.01
N ILE A 77 6.57 -18.41 5.75
CA ILE A 77 6.17 -18.01 4.39
C ILE A 77 7.39 -17.45 3.66
N ARG A 78 7.72 -18.03 2.51
CA ARG A 78 8.82 -17.56 1.67
C ARG A 78 8.44 -16.25 0.96
N VAL A 79 9.35 -15.27 1.06
CA VAL A 79 9.25 -13.97 0.35
C VAL A 79 10.32 -13.92 -0.73
N GLU A 80 9.93 -13.77 -1.99
CA GLU A 80 10.85 -13.81 -3.13
C GLU A 80 11.56 -12.48 -3.35
N SER A 81 10.82 -11.38 -3.25
CA SER A 81 11.36 -10.03 -3.42
C SER A 81 10.39 -8.96 -2.91
N ILE A 82 10.92 -7.77 -2.65
CA ILE A 82 10.15 -6.54 -2.50
C ILE A 82 10.39 -5.73 -3.76
N THR A 83 9.34 -5.40 -4.51
CA THR A 83 9.45 -4.62 -5.75
C THR A 83 8.76 -3.27 -5.58
N LEU A 84 9.48 -2.18 -5.84
CA LEU A 84 8.90 -0.84 -5.97
C LEU A 84 8.47 -0.57 -7.42
N HIS A 85 7.26 -0.06 -7.60
CA HIS A 85 6.66 0.31 -8.87
C HIS A 85 5.93 1.66 -8.76
N LEU A 86 5.22 2.06 -9.83
CA LEU A 86 4.52 3.35 -9.89
C LEU A 86 3.59 3.62 -8.70
N LEU A 87 2.88 2.60 -8.22
CA LEU A 87 1.80 2.75 -7.24
C LEU A 87 2.21 2.41 -5.80
N GLY A 88 3.47 2.00 -5.57
CA GLY A 88 3.96 1.64 -4.25
C GLY A 88 5.01 0.53 -4.27
N GLY A 89 5.18 -0.12 -3.13
CA GLY A 89 5.93 -1.35 -2.99
C GLY A 89 5.00 -2.55 -2.94
N VAL A 90 5.47 -3.70 -3.41
CA VAL A 90 4.78 -4.98 -3.22
C VAL A 90 5.77 -6.04 -2.77
N SER A 91 5.46 -6.71 -1.68
CA SER A 91 6.14 -7.92 -1.21
C SER A 91 5.58 -9.16 -1.92
N GLN A 92 6.42 -9.83 -2.70
CA GLN A 92 6.05 -11.05 -3.42
C GLN A 92 6.20 -12.26 -2.49
N MET A 93 5.06 -12.74 -1.97
CA MET A 93 4.98 -13.94 -1.14
C MET A 93 4.61 -15.13 -2.02
N VAL A 94 5.27 -16.27 -1.81
CA VAL A 94 5.04 -17.50 -2.61
C VAL A 94 3.72 -18.18 -2.22
N GLU A 95 3.30 -18.03 -0.97
CA GLU A 95 2.17 -18.73 -0.38
C GLU A 95 1.25 -17.75 0.35
N GLU A 96 -0.04 -18.10 0.43
CA GLU A 96 -0.98 -17.40 1.29
C GLU A 96 -0.82 -17.85 2.76
N PRO A 97 -1.11 -16.99 3.74
CA PRO A 97 -1.02 -17.37 5.14
C PRO A 97 -1.95 -18.56 5.47
N SER A 98 -1.44 -19.54 6.20
CA SER A 98 -2.17 -20.77 6.54
C SER A 98 -3.15 -20.63 7.70
N THR A 99 -3.11 -19.52 8.44
CA THR A 99 -4.04 -19.26 9.55
C THR A 99 -4.53 -17.80 9.56
N PRO A 100 -5.75 -17.55 10.08
CA PRO A 100 -6.26 -16.19 10.21
C PRO A 100 -5.36 -15.29 11.05
N ARG A 101 -4.76 -15.86 12.11
CA ARG A 101 -3.83 -15.13 12.99
C ARG A 101 -2.56 -14.71 12.27
N ALA A 102 -1.98 -15.60 11.45
CA ALA A 102 -0.82 -15.26 10.65
C ALA A 102 -1.15 -14.12 9.67
N GLU A 103 -2.28 -14.20 8.98
CA GLU A 103 -2.71 -13.14 8.07
C GLU A 103 -2.91 -11.80 8.79
N LEU A 104 -3.59 -11.80 9.95
CA LEU A 104 -3.84 -10.60 10.74
C LEU A 104 -2.54 -9.91 11.14
N LEU A 105 -1.58 -10.67 11.67
CA LEU A 105 -0.31 -10.13 12.16
C LEU A 105 0.58 -9.66 11.01
N ILE A 106 0.61 -10.40 9.90
CA ILE A 106 1.32 -9.96 8.69
C ILE A 106 0.72 -8.66 8.19
N ALA A 107 -0.60 -8.57 8.01
CA ALA A 107 -1.28 -7.37 7.51
C ALA A 107 -1.13 -6.16 8.46
N ALA A 108 -1.07 -6.37 9.77
CA ALA A 108 -0.84 -5.28 10.73
C ALA A 108 0.60 -4.74 10.71
N ALA A 109 1.59 -5.56 10.30
CA ALA A 109 3.00 -5.23 10.46
C ALA A 109 3.43 -3.97 9.69
N GLY A 110 2.99 -3.81 8.44
CA GLY A 110 3.27 -2.61 7.64
C GLY A 110 2.71 -1.33 8.27
N PRO A 111 1.39 -1.24 8.53
CA PRO A 111 0.80 -0.09 9.21
C PRO A 111 1.47 0.23 10.55
N VAL A 112 1.79 -0.76 11.37
CA VAL A 112 2.53 -0.57 12.63
C VAL A 112 3.91 0.06 12.39
N MET A 113 4.66 -0.43 11.39
CA MET A 113 5.94 0.16 11.01
C MET A 113 5.77 1.62 10.55
N SER A 114 4.78 1.91 9.72
CA SER A 114 4.50 3.28 9.27
C SER A 114 4.10 4.21 10.42
N PHE A 115 3.26 3.76 11.37
CA PHE A 115 2.98 4.54 12.57
C PHE A 115 4.22 4.76 13.43
N ALA A 116 5.08 3.76 13.58
CA ALA A 116 6.34 3.89 14.31
C ALA A 116 7.27 4.92 13.64
N LEU A 117 7.41 4.88 12.31
CA LEU A 117 8.17 5.86 11.54
C LEU A 117 7.58 7.27 11.66
N ALA A 118 6.24 7.39 11.63
CA ALA A 118 5.57 8.67 11.85
C ALA A 118 5.85 9.22 13.25
N GLY A 119 5.74 8.38 14.28
CA GLY A 119 6.04 8.74 15.67
C GLY A 119 7.49 9.15 15.87
N MET A 120 8.45 8.43 15.27
CA MET A 120 9.87 8.79 15.30
C MET A 120 10.15 10.12 14.61
N ALA A 121 9.52 10.37 13.45
CA ALA A 121 9.69 11.64 12.73
C ALA A 121 9.09 12.82 13.51
N PHE A 122 7.89 12.68 14.07
CA PHE A 122 7.29 13.74 14.89
C PHE A 122 8.02 13.95 16.22
N GLY A 123 8.48 12.88 16.87
CA GLY A 123 9.33 12.96 18.05
C GLY A 123 10.65 13.68 17.72
N GLY A 124 11.28 13.32 16.60
CA GLY A 124 12.46 14.00 16.06
C GLY A 124 12.21 15.48 15.81
N ARG A 125 11.07 15.85 15.23
CA ARG A 125 10.66 17.26 15.07
C ARG A 125 10.55 17.99 16.41
N ALA A 126 9.98 17.35 17.43
CA ALA A 126 9.73 17.97 18.73
C ALA A 126 11.03 18.26 19.51
N VAL A 127 12.06 17.43 19.30
CA VAL A 127 13.35 17.57 20.00
C VAL A 127 14.45 18.19 19.13
N ALA A 128 14.22 18.34 17.82
CA ALA A 128 15.19 18.93 16.91
C ALA A 128 15.38 20.43 17.22
N GLY A 129 16.54 20.78 17.78
CA GLY A 129 17.00 22.17 17.93
C GLY A 129 17.64 22.76 16.66
N GLY A 130 17.18 22.34 15.47
CA GLY A 130 17.84 22.61 14.20
C GLY A 130 17.19 23.71 13.34
N PRO A 131 17.72 23.94 12.11
CA PRO A 131 17.11 24.87 11.16
C PRO A 131 15.66 24.52 10.85
N VAL A 132 14.84 25.53 10.55
CA VAL A 132 13.41 25.36 10.20
C VAL A 132 13.22 24.31 9.10
N SER A 133 14.12 24.23 8.12
CA SER A 133 14.06 23.23 7.05
C SER A 133 14.08 21.78 7.55
N VAL A 134 14.83 21.50 8.63
CA VAL A 134 14.88 20.17 9.25
C VAL A 134 13.55 19.85 9.95
N LEU A 135 12.94 20.85 10.60
CA LEU A 135 11.62 20.68 11.21
C LEU A 135 10.56 20.41 10.14
N VAL A 136 10.61 21.12 9.02
CA VAL A 136 9.72 20.89 7.87
C VAL A 136 9.89 19.47 7.32
N LEU A 137 11.13 19.01 7.15
CA LEU A 137 11.41 17.63 6.70
C LEU A 137 10.79 16.60 7.63
N PHE A 138 11.06 16.68 8.94
CA PHE A 138 10.49 15.73 9.91
C PHE A 138 8.97 15.78 9.93
N GLY A 139 8.39 16.97 9.81
CA GLY A 139 6.94 17.13 9.70
C GLY A 139 6.37 16.45 8.46
N TYR A 140 7.02 16.61 7.31
CA TYR A 140 6.62 15.95 6.07
C TYR A 140 6.74 14.43 6.17
N VAL A 141 7.89 13.90 6.60
CA VAL A 141 8.12 12.44 6.72
C VAL A 141 7.13 11.82 7.71
N GLY A 142 6.86 12.51 8.82
CA GLY A 142 5.88 12.08 9.81
C GLY A 142 4.47 12.02 9.24
N ALA A 143 4.02 13.12 8.60
CA ALA A 143 2.70 13.19 7.98
C ALA A 143 2.54 12.17 6.85
N ALA A 144 3.57 11.99 6.01
CA ALA A 144 3.51 11.05 4.90
C ALA A 144 3.41 9.60 5.39
N ASN A 145 4.17 9.21 6.42
CA ASN A 145 4.06 7.88 7.02
C ASN A 145 2.69 7.66 7.70
N LEU A 146 2.13 8.70 8.31
CA LEU A 146 0.78 8.63 8.86
C LEU A 146 -0.26 8.42 7.76
N VAL A 147 -0.14 9.13 6.64
CA VAL A 147 -1.01 8.94 5.47
C VAL A 147 -0.85 7.52 4.91
N ILE A 148 0.37 6.99 4.78
CA ILE A 148 0.60 5.60 4.33
C ILE A 148 -0.09 4.61 5.28
N ALA A 149 0.06 4.78 6.59
CA ALA A 149 -0.55 3.89 7.58
C ALA A 149 -2.08 3.93 7.52
N VAL A 150 -2.66 5.13 7.57
CA VAL A 150 -4.12 5.32 7.56
C VAL A 150 -4.73 4.86 6.25
N PHE A 151 -4.11 5.19 5.11
CA PHE A 151 -4.59 4.77 3.80
C PHE A 151 -4.56 3.25 3.67
N ASN A 152 -3.48 2.59 4.09
CA ASN A 152 -3.42 1.13 4.04
C ASN A 152 -4.36 0.46 5.04
N LEU A 153 -4.80 1.13 6.10
CA LEU A 153 -5.82 0.62 7.03
C LEU A 153 -7.25 0.82 6.56
N LEU A 154 -7.49 1.51 5.44
CA LEU A 154 -8.84 1.60 4.88
C LEU A 154 -9.40 0.19 4.62
N PRO A 155 -10.68 -0.04 4.93
CA PRO A 155 -11.25 -1.36 4.87
C PRO A 155 -11.39 -1.80 3.40
N GLY A 156 -11.00 -3.04 3.13
CA GLY A 156 -11.21 -3.71 1.85
C GLY A 156 -9.94 -3.94 1.02
N TYR A 157 -9.93 -5.04 0.29
CA TYR A 157 -8.80 -5.47 -0.53
C TYR A 157 -8.55 -4.47 -1.67
N PRO A 158 -7.30 -4.20 -2.12
CA PRO A 158 -6.03 -4.84 -1.80
C PRO A 158 -5.26 -4.26 -0.61
N LEU A 159 -5.85 -3.30 0.11
CA LEU A 159 -5.20 -2.62 1.22
C LEU A 159 -5.03 -3.56 2.42
N ASP A 160 -4.09 -3.25 3.31
CA ASP A 160 -3.85 -4.05 4.53
C ASP A 160 -5.07 -4.13 5.44
N GLY A 161 -5.85 -3.06 5.55
CA GLY A 161 -7.14 -3.03 6.24
C GLY A 161 -8.13 -4.03 5.66
N GLY A 162 -8.08 -4.26 4.34
CA GLY A 162 -8.78 -5.35 3.68
C GLY A 162 -8.33 -6.73 4.12
N ARG A 163 -7.02 -6.94 4.26
CA ARG A 163 -6.46 -8.20 4.76
C ARG A 163 -6.78 -8.42 6.25
N LEU A 164 -6.81 -7.35 7.05
CA LEU A 164 -7.27 -7.39 8.45
C LEU A 164 -8.75 -7.79 8.55
N VAL A 165 -9.60 -7.18 7.71
CA VAL A 165 -11.02 -7.56 7.60
C VAL A 165 -11.15 -9.02 7.16
N ARG A 166 -10.43 -9.43 6.12
CA ARG A 166 -10.43 -10.81 5.63
C ARG A 166 -10.01 -11.79 6.72
N ALA A 167 -8.90 -11.54 7.40
CA ALA A 167 -8.41 -12.38 8.50
C ALA A 167 -9.45 -12.50 9.62
N SER A 168 -10.11 -11.40 9.98
CA SER A 168 -11.15 -11.39 11.02
C SER A 168 -12.40 -12.19 10.60
N LEU A 169 -12.85 -12.01 9.36
CA LEU A 169 -13.97 -12.75 8.78
C LEU A 169 -13.67 -14.24 8.63
N TRP A 170 -12.42 -14.57 8.24
CA TRP A 170 -11.95 -15.94 8.14
C TRP A 170 -11.88 -16.60 9.52
N ALA A 171 -11.36 -15.92 10.54
CA ALA A 171 -11.35 -16.41 11.92
C ALA A 171 -12.77 -16.68 12.44
N TRP A 172 -13.74 -15.84 12.06
CA TRP A 172 -15.13 -15.97 12.50
C TRP A 172 -15.88 -17.12 11.82
N ARG A 173 -15.77 -17.26 10.50
CA ARG A 173 -16.57 -18.21 9.71
C ARG A 173 -15.82 -19.47 9.26
N GLY A 174 -14.50 -19.48 9.35
CA GLY A 174 -13.66 -20.61 8.92
C GLY A 174 -13.43 -20.73 7.41
N SER A 175 -14.06 -19.88 6.58
CA SER A 175 -13.91 -19.91 5.12
C SER A 175 -13.07 -18.73 4.60
N PHE A 176 -11.89 -19.03 4.06
CA PHE A 176 -10.95 -18.05 3.48
C PHE A 176 -11.50 -17.40 2.21
N ASP A 177 -12.09 -18.20 1.32
CA ASP A 177 -12.62 -17.70 0.04
C ASP A 177 -13.81 -16.78 0.26
N TRP A 178 -14.74 -17.13 1.16
CA TRP A 178 -15.84 -16.27 1.55
C TRP A 178 -15.34 -14.94 2.13
N ALA A 179 -14.38 -15.00 3.05
CA ALA A 179 -13.78 -13.80 3.64
C ALA A 179 -13.11 -12.93 2.57
N THR A 180 -12.45 -13.53 1.58
CA THR A 180 -11.84 -12.84 0.44
C THR A 180 -12.90 -12.13 -0.42
N ARG A 181 -14.03 -12.78 -0.71
CA ARG A 181 -15.14 -12.14 -1.46
C ARG A 181 -15.71 -10.94 -0.72
N VAL A 182 -15.98 -11.09 0.57
CA VAL A 182 -16.52 -9.98 1.39
C VAL A 182 -15.52 -8.84 1.49
N ALA A 183 -14.25 -9.11 1.79
CA ALA A 183 -13.21 -8.08 1.83
C ALA A 183 -13.01 -7.39 0.47
N SER A 184 -13.14 -8.13 -0.64
CA SER A 184 -13.09 -7.58 -2.00
C SER A 184 -14.30 -6.71 -2.32
N MET A 185 -15.50 -7.09 -1.88
CA MET A 185 -16.71 -6.27 -2.01
C MET A 185 -16.57 -4.95 -1.23
N ILE A 186 -16.09 -5.02 0.01
CA ILE A 186 -15.81 -3.83 0.82
C ILE A 186 -14.79 -2.93 0.09
N GLY A 187 -13.71 -3.51 -0.46
CA GLY A 187 -12.69 -2.75 -1.20
C GLY A 187 -13.23 -2.05 -2.44
N ARG A 188 -14.17 -2.68 -3.16
CA ARG A 188 -14.87 -2.06 -4.30
C ARG A 188 -15.66 -0.83 -3.87
N VAL A 189 -16.36 -0.92 -2.74
CA VAL A 189 -17.14 0.19 -2.18
C VAL A 189 -16.20 1.31 -1.69
N THR A 190 -15.16 0.96 -0.94
CA THR A 190 -14.14 1.91 -0.47
C THR A 190 -13.50 2.67 -1.63
N GLY A 191 -13.12 1.97 -2.71
CA GLY A 191 -12.57 2.60 -3.91
C GLY A 191 -13.53 3.57 -4.59
N LEU A 192 -14.82 3.22 -4.68
CA LEU A 192 -15.85 4.13 -5.22
C LEU A 192 -16.08 5.34 -4.31
N MET A 193 -16.08 5.15 -2.99
CA MET A 193 -16.21 6.25 -2.03
C MET A 193 -15.02 7.22 -2.13
N LEU A 194 -13.80 6.70 -2.22
CA LEU A 194 -12.60 7.53 -2.45
C LEU A 194 -12.70 8.32 -3.74
N ALA A 195 -13.12 7.67 -4.83
CA ALA A 195 -13.26 8.33 -6.12
C ALA A 195 -14.36 9.40 -6.10
N GLY A 196 -15.53 9.08 -5.52
CA GLY A 196 -16.63 10.02 -5.36
C GLY A 196 -16.25 11.22 -4.50
N PHE A 197 -15.52 11.00 -3.40
CA PHE A 197 -15.02 12.07 -2.56
C PHE A 197 -14.00 12.96 -3.29
N GLY A 198 -13.07 12.38 -4.06
CA GLY A 198 -12.13 13.14 -4.89
C GLY A 198 -12.83 14.01 -5.94
N ALA A 199 -13.84 13.45 -6.62
CA ALA A 199 -14.63 14.19 -7.60
C ALA A 199 -15.46 15.31 -6.96
N ALA A 200 -16.10 15.04 -5.81
CA ALA A 200 -16.87 16.04 -5.07
C ALA A 200 -15.97 17.18 -4.55
N ASN A 201 -14.77 16.85 -4.06
CA ASN A 201 -13.80 17.86 -3.61
C ASN A 201 -13.35 18.76 -4.78
N ALA A 202 -13.03 18.19 -5.93
CA ALA A 202 -12.69 18.97 -7.13
C ALA A 202 -13.86 19.85 -7.60
N ALA A 203 -15.09 19.33 -7.57
CA ALA A 203 -16.29 20.08 -7.97
C ALA A 203 -16.65 21.21 -6.98
N ALA A 204 -16.36 21.05 -5.70
CA ALA A 204 -16.62 22.03 -4.65
C ALA A 204 -15.57 23.17 -4.57
N GLY A 205 -14.69 23.29 -5.57
CA GLY A 205 -13.63 24.31 -5.61
C GLY A 205 -12.35 23.92 -4.88
N GLY A 206 -12.18 22.64 -4.53
CA GLY A 206 -10.91 22.10 -4.06
C GLY A 206 -9.84 22.09 -5.15
N GLU A 207 -8.61 21.73 -4.77
CA GLU A 207 -7.51 21.63 -5.74
C GLU A 207 -7.78 20.52 -6.76
N LEU A 208 -8.01 20.90 -8.03
CA LEU A 208 -8.38 19.99 -9.11
C LEU A 208 -7.41 18.80 -9.24
N ILE A 209 -6.10 19.05 -9.17
CA ILE A 209 -5.07 18.01 -9.30
C ILE A 209 -5.18 17.00 -8.16
N SER A 210 -5.34 17.47 -6.92
CA SER A 210 -5.47 16.64 -5.73
C SER A 210 -6.76 15.81 -5.76
N GLY A 211 -7.87 16.40 -6.21
CA GLY A 211 -9.14 15.69 -6.41
C GLY A 211 -9.07 14.62 -7.50
N LEU A 212 -8.51 14.95 -8.68
CA LEU A 212 -8.31 14.00 -9.78
C LEU A 212 -7.36 12.86 -9.40
N TRP A 213 -6.30 13.15 -8.64
CA TRP A 213 -5.42 12.13 -8.08
C TRP A 213 -6.18 11.14 -7.21
N LEU A 214 -7.03 11.63 -6.32
CA LEU A 214 -7.83 10.78 -5.45
C LEU A 214 -8.87 9.95 -6.21
N VAL A 215 -9.45 10.52 -7.28
CA VAL A 215 -10.29 9.78 -8.23
C VAL A 215 -9.53 8.61 -8.84
N MET A 216 -8.33 8.86 -9.36
CA MET A 216 -7.50 7.82 -9.96
C MET A 216 -7.13 6.71 -8.96
N VAL A 217 -6.73 7.09 -7.73
CA VAL A 217 -6.43 6.14 -6.65
C VAL A 217 -7.67 5.32 -6.28
N GLY A 218 -8.84 5.95 -6.13
CA GLY A 218 -10.09 5.26 -5.83
C GLY A 218 -10.50 4.25 -6.91
N ILE A 219 -10.35 4.62 -8.19
CA ILE A 219 -10.58 3.71 -9.33
C ILE A 219 -9.61 2.53 -9.28
N PHE A 220 -8.33 2.77 -9.00
CA PHE A 220 -7.34 1.71 -8.89
C PHE A 220 -7.67 0.72 -7.76
N VAL A 221 -8.02 1.22 -6.58
CA VAL A 221 -8.47 0.39 -5.44
C VAL A 221 -9.68 -0.45 -5.84
N HIS A 222 -10.68 0.17 -6.48
CA HIS A 222 -11.88 -0.52 -6.94
C HIS A 222 -11.56 -1.65 -7.94
N GLN A 223 -10.71 -1.38 -8.93
CA GLN A 223 -10.33 -2.36 -9.95
C GLN A 223 -9.54 -3.52 -9.36
N SER A 224 -8.61 -3.24 -8.44
CA SER A 224 -7.80 -4.24 -7.76
C SER A 224 -8.66 -5.15 -6.87
N ALA A 225 -9.61 -4.56 -6.13
CA ALA A 225 -10.58 -5.28 -5.33
C ALA A 225 -11.46 -6.21 -6.20
N ARG A 226 -11.90 -5.73 -7.36
CA ARG A 226 -12.69 -6.52 -8.33
C ARG A 226 -11.89 -7.68 -8.93
N ALA A 227 -10.59 -7.49 -9.17
CA ALA A 227 -9.72 -8.56 -9.65
C ALA A 227 -9.58 -9.67 -8.61
N ALA A 228 -9.33 -9.33 -7.35
CA ALA A 228 -9.20 -10.28 -6.25
C ALA A 228 -10.48 -11.09 -5.98
N GLY A 229 -11.64 -10.42 -5.98
CA GLY A 229 -12.93 -11.09 -5.79
C GLY A 229 -13.23 -12.16 -6.85
N ARG A 230 -12.90 -11.88 -8.12
CA ARG A 230 -13.09 -12.84 -9.23
C ARG A 230 -12.22 -14.08 -9.09
N LEU A 231 -10.98 -13.94 -8.60
CA LEU A 231 -10.09 -15.08 -8.37
C LEU A 231 -10.62 -16.00 -7.27
N ALA A 232 -11.18 -15.42 -6.21
CA ALA A 232 -11.82 -16.19 -5.14
C ALA A 232 -13.08 -16.94 -5.63
N GLU A 233 -13.89 -16.31 -6.48
CA GLU A 233 -15.06 -16.97 -7.09
C GLU A 233 -14.68 -18.16 -7.98
N ILE A 234 -13.58 -18.05 -8.74
CA ILE A 234 -13.10 -19.14 -9.60
C ILE A 234 -12.61 -20.33 -8.77
N ARG A 235 -11.92 -20.09 -7.64
CA ARG A 235 -11.42 -21.14 -6.75
C ARG A 235 -12.53 -21.97 -6.08
N GLU A 236 -13.68 -21.36 -5.79
CA GLU A 236 -14.82 -22.06 -5.20
C GLU A 236 -15.65 -22.86 -6.20
N ARG A 237 -15.45 -22.66 -7.51
CA ARG A 237 -16.19 -23.45 -8.50
C ARG A 237 -15.71 -24.91 -8.41
N PRO A 238 -16.63 -25.87 -8.17
CA PRO A 238 -16.26 -27.28 -8.23
C PRO A 238 -15.70 -27.58 -9.63
N ALA A 239 -14.68 -28.44 -9.70
CA ALA A 239 -14.15 -28.89 -10.97
C ALA A 239 -15.29 -29.40 -11.85
N PRO A 240 -15.31 -29.09 -13.17
CA PRO A 240 -16.31 -29.66 -14.05
C PRO A 240 -16.23 -31.18 -13.91
N VAL A 241 -17.35 -31.80 -13.53
CA VAL A 241 -17.48 -33.25 -13.51
C VAL A 241 -17.29 -33.70 -14.96
N GLU A 242 -16.21 -34.42 -15.26
CA GLU A 242 -16.09 -35.15 -16.52
C GLU A 242 -17.27 -36.13 -16.57
N VAL A 243 -18.27 -35.82 -17.39
CA VAL A 243 -19.37 -36.72 -17.69
C VAL A 243 -18.86 -37.71 -18.73
N GLU A 244 -17.97 -38.60 -18.31
CA GLU A 244 -17.57 -39.75 -19.10
C GLU A 244 -17.74 -40.98 -18.18
N GLN A 245 -18.49 -41.97 -18.67
CA GLN A 245 -19.00 -43.16 -17.94
C GLN A 245 -20.38 -43.02 -17.25
N ILE A 246 -21.43 -42.77 -18.04
CA ILE A 246 -22.78 -43.30 -17.74
C ILE A 246 -23.31 -44.22 -18.87
N GLU A 247 -22.61 -44.35 -20.01
CA GLU A 247 -23.10 -45.17 -21.13
C GLU A 247 -22.80 -46.68 -21.03
N GLU A 248 -22.10 -47.18 -20.00
CA GLU A 248 -21.70 -48.59 -19.91
C GLU A 248 -22.60 -49.48 -19.03
N HIS A 249 -23.75 -49.00 -18.55
CA HIS A 249 -24.67 -49.81 -17.71
C HIS A 249 -26.11 -49.93 -18.23
N VAL A 250 -26.33 -49.59 -19.50
CA VAL A 250 -27.61 -49.86 -20.19
C VAL A 250 -27.34 -50.51 -21.55
N ALA A 251 -26.87 -51.76 -21.53
CA ALA A 251 -26.85 -52.65 -22.69
C ALA A 251 -27.17 -54.08 -22.25
#